data_AF-A0A2P6P2X8-F1
#
_entry.id   AF-A0A2P6P2X8-F1
#
_cell.length_a   1.000
_cell.length_b   1.000
_cell.length_c   1.000
_cell.angle_alpha   90.00
_cell.angle_beta   90.00
_cell.angle_gamma   90.00
#
_symmetry.space_group_name_H-M   'P 1'
#
loop_
_entity.id
_entity.type
_entity.pdbx_description
1 polymer ?
#
loop_
_entity_poly.entity_id
_entity_poly.type
_entity_poly.pdbx_seq_one_letter_code
_entity_poly.pdbx_strand_id
1 'polypeptide(L)'
;MAGSWWGWVVYEENSKYNDENRQGVKYKSKARIVLVGSGADEQCAGYGRHRTKYRSGSWLRLHEEMKLDMQRIWKRNLGRDDRCIADTGKEGRFPFLDEDVIRTLLGIPLWEVTNLDQPSGIGDTKILREVAELLGLHEAATLPKRAIQFGTRIARESNRKNFGSNRAANQASAGSVVIHKQLDMA
;
A
#
# COMPACT_ATOMS: atom_id res chain seq x y z
N MET A 1 2.85 25.97 -9.48
CA MET A 1 1.50 26.45 -9.13
C MET A 1 0.87 25.38 -8.24
N ALA A 2 0.66 25.64 -6.95
CA ALA A 2 0.05 24.68 -6.05
C ALA A 2 -1.44 24.53 -6.42
N GLY A 3 -1.86 23.32 -6.80
CA GLY A 3 -3.25 23.03 -7.13
C GLY A 3 -4.17 23.37 -5.95
N SER A 4 -5.32 23.98 -6.23
CA SER A 4 -6.33 24.21 -5.18
C SER A 4 -7.01 22.88 -4.84
N TRP A 5 -6.45 22.17 -3.85
CA TRP A 5 -6.89 20.85 -3.42
C TRP A 5 -8.14 20.93 -2.53
N TRP A 6 -9.28 21.22 -3.15
CA TRP A 6 -10.61 21.07 -2.55
C TRP A 6 -11.06 19.62 -2.65
N GLY A 7 -11.39 18.99 -1.53
CA GLY A 7 -12.12 17.72 -1.51
C GLY A 7 -13.62 17.98 -1.49
N TRP A 8 -14.42 17.00 -1.91
CA TRP A 8 -15.87 17.03 -1.74
C TRP A 8 -16.24 16.11 -0.59
N VAL A 9 -16.94 16.62 0.41
CA VAL A 9 -17.58 15.81 1.45
C VAL A 9 -19.05 15.71 1.10
N VAL A 10 -19.56 14.48 1.03
CA VAL A 10 -20.98 14.20 0.88
C VAL A 10 -21.50 13.91 2.28
N TYR A 11 -22.47 14.69 2.74
CA TYR A 11 -23.21 14.35 3.95
C TYR A 11 -24.28 13.32 3.58
N GLU A 12 -24.23 12.14 4.19
CA GLU A 12 -25.40 11.25 4.22
C GLU A 12 -26.37 11.81 5.27
N GLU A 13 -27.31 12.63 4.83
CA GLU A 13 -28.51 12.82 5.66
C GLU A 13 -29.28 11.51 5.68
N ASN A 14 -29.68 11.13 6.89
CA ASN A 14 -30.44 9.92 7.22
C ASN A 14 -31.88 10.04 6.66
N SER A 15 -32.02 10.11 5.33
CA SER A 15 -33.29 10.20 4.65
C SER A 15 -33.47 8.98 3.76
N LYS A 16 -34.53 8.21 4.07
CA LYS A 16 -34.96 7.02 3.33
C LYS A 16 -35.52 7.33 1.93
N TYR A 17 -35.25 8.51 1.37
CA TYR A 17 -35.83 8.98 0.11
C TYR A 17 -34.83 9.79 -0.74
N ASN A 18 -34.67 9.35 -2.00
CA ASN A 18 -34.06 9.99 -3.17
C ASN A 18 -32.51 10.20 -3.19
N ASP A 19 -31.86 9.41 -4.06
CA ASP A 19 -30.42 9.43 -4.40
C ASP A 19 -29.98 10.68 -5.22
N GLU A 20 -30.93 11.57 -5.56
CA GLU A 20 -30.71 12.67 -6.52
C GLU A 20 -30.11 13.95 -5.90
N ASN A 21 -29.98 14.06 -4.57
CA ASN A 21 -29.63 15.33 -3.92
C ASN A 21 -28.40 15.27 -3.01
N ARG A 22 -27.35 14.54 -3.41
CA ARG A 22 -26.05 14.56 -2.72
C ARG A 22 -25.30 15.86 -3.03
N GLN A 23 -25.56 16.91 -2.26
CA GLN A 23 -24.85 18.18 -2.40
C GLN A 23 -23.44 18.06 -1.82
N GLY A 24 -22.44 17.89 -2.70
CA GLY A 24 -21.04 17.89 -2.28
C GLY A 24 -20.63 19.25 -1.75
N VAL A 25 -20.04 19.30 -0.55
CA VAL A 25 -19.46 20.53 0.01
C VAL A 25 -17.95 20.51 -0.18
N LYS A 26 -17.39 21.62 -0.70
CA LYS A 26 -15.94 21.80 -0.79
C LYS A 26 -15.33 21.91 0.61
N TYR A 27 -14.43 21.00 0.93
CA TYR A 27 -13.73 20.95 2.21
C TYR A 27 -12.21 20.95 2.00
N LYS A 28 -11.51 21.69 2.87
CA LYS A 28 -10.04 21.68 2.94
C LYS A 28 -9.64 21.27 4.36
N SER A 29 -8.96 20.13 4.47
CA SER A 29 -8.44 19.66 5.75
C SER A 29 -7.39 20.63 6.32
N LYS A 30 -7.52 20.95 7.61
CA LYS A 30 -6.54 21.74 8.37
C LYS A 30 -5.32 20.89 8.81
N ALA A 31 -5.38 19.57 8.62
CA ALA A 31 -4.30 18.67 9.02
C ALA A 31 -3.01 18.99 8.23
N ARG A 32 -1.93 19.20 8.97
CA ARG A 32 -0.58 19.42 8.43
C ARG A 32 0.18 18.12 8.21
N ILE A 33 -0.18 17.09 8.96
CA ILE A 33 0.47 15.78 8.97
C ILE A 33 -0.50 14.75 8.41
N VAL A 34 0.02 13.85 7.58
CA VAL A 34 -0.69 12.65 7.10
C VAL A 34 0.08 11.42 7.57
N LEU A 35 -0.60 10.54 8.31
CA LEU A 35 -0.05 9.23 8.64
C LEU A 35 -0.24 8.29 7.45
N VAL A 36 0.85 7.67 7.01
CA VAL A 36 0.88 6.81 5.83
C VAL A 36 1.31 5.41 6.25
N GLY A 37 0.54 4.40 5.84
CA GLY A 37 0.80 2.99 6.15
C GLY A 37 1.92 2.32 5.33
N SER A 38 2.74 3.09 4.59
CA SER A 38 3.85 2.53 3.81
C SER A 38 4.88 1.87 4.73
N GLY A 39 5.38 0.70 4.35
CA GLY A 39 6.28 -0.12 5.18
C GLY A 39 5.58 -1.30 5.87
N ALA A 40 4.26 -1.26 6.05
CA ALA A 40 3.52 -2.37 6.66
C ALA A 40 3.56 -3.64 5.80
N ASP A 41 3.38 -3.50 4.49
CA ASP A 41 3.31 -4.63 3.58
C ASP A 41 4.67 -5.30 3.37
N GLU A 42 5.73 -4.52 3.31
CA GLU A 42 7.11 -4.97 3.16
C GLU A 42 7.56 -5.78 4.38
N GLN A 43 7.14 -5.39 5.59
CA GLN A 43 7.56 -6.02 6.84
C GLN A 43 6.63 -7.13 7.31
N CYS A 44 5.34 -7.08 6.98
CA CYS A 44 4.34 -8.05 7.45
C CYS A 44 3.84 -8.99 6.34
N ALA A 45 4.64 -9.17 5.29
CA ALA A 45 4.36 -10.05 4.17
C ALA A 45 3.04 -9.77 3.42
N GLY A 46 2.64 -8.50 3.28
CA GLY A 46 1.34 -8.13 2.72
C GLY A 46 1.21 -8.18 1.19
N TYR A 47 2.27 -8.38 0.42
CA TYR A 47 2.17 -8.49 -1.04
C TYR A 47 1.87 -9.90 -1.52
N GLY A 48 1.01 -10.04 -2.53
CA GLY A 48 0.71 -11.36 -3.14
C GLY A 48 1.95 -12.10 -3.66
N ARG A 49 2.97 -11.37 -4.12
CA ARG A 49 4.27 -11.95 -4.55
C ARG A 49 5.03 -12.66 -3.41
N HIS A 50 4.84 -12.25 -2.16
CA HIS A 50 5.47 -12.88 -1.00
C HIS A 50 5.02 -14.32 -0.85
N ARG A 51 3.73 -14.59 -1.03
CA ARG A 51 3.17 -15.95 -1.08
C ARG A 51 3.77 -16.77 -2.22
N THR A 52 3.94 -16.17 -3.40
CA THR A 52 4.60 -16.84 -4.52
C THR A 52 6.04 -17.24 -4.16
N LYS A 53 6.80 -16.34 -3.53
CA LYS A 53 8.17 -16.60 -3.09
C LYS A 53 8.24 -17.66 -2.00
N TYR A 54 7.36 -17.59 -1.01
CA TYR A 54 7.22 -18.62 0.02
C TYR A 54 6.96 -20.01 -0.56
N ARG A 55 6.01 -20.14 -1.50
CA ARG A 55 5.74 -21.41 -2.18
C ARG A 55 6.93 -21.93 -2.99
N SER A 56 7.77 -21.05 -3.52
CA SER A 56 8.92 -21.43 -4.35
C SER A 56 10.16 -21.87 -3.57
N GLY A 57 10.29 -21.49 -2.29
CA GLY A 57 11.48 -21.84 -1.52
C GLY A 57 11.38 -21.51 -0.03
N SER A 58 10.20 -21.76 0.53
CA SER A 58 9.89 -21.69 1.97
C SER A 58 10.18 -20.30 2.58
N TRP A 59 10.42 -20.28 3.89
CA TRP A 59 10.68 -19.10 4.70
C TRP A 59 11.90 -18.31 4.26
N LEU A 60 12.95 -18.98 3.79
CA LEU A 60 14.18 -18.33 3.35
C LEU A 60 13.92 -17.40 2.15
N ARG A 61 13.24 -17.89 1.11
CA ARG A 61 12.90 -17.07 -0.07
C ARG A 61 11.94 -15.93 0.25
N LEU A 62 11.02 -16.14 1.18
CA LEU A 62 10.14 -15.08 1.67
C LEU A 62 10.95 -13.97 2.35
N HIS A 63 11.84 -14.35 3.26
CA HIS A 63 12.72 -13.41 3.97
C HIS A 63 13.59 -12.61 2.99
N GLU A 64 14.21 -13.27 2.01
CA GLU A 64 15.01 -12.60 0.97
C GLU A 64 14.18 -11.56 0.19
N GLU A 65 12.96 -11.90 -0.25
CA GLU A 65 12.11 -10.96 -0.99
C GLU A 65 11.68 -9.76 -0.12
N MET A 66 11.28 -10.01 1.13
CA MET A 66 10.88 -8.95 2.07
C MET A 66 12.05 -8.02 2.40
N LYS A 67 13.26 -8.58 2.59
CA LYS A 67 14.49 -7.80 2.78
C LYS A 67 14.78 -6.92 1.56
N LEU A 68 14.69 -7.48 0.36
CA LEU A 68 14.85 -6.71 -0.88
C LEU A 68 13.82 -5.60 -0.99
N ASP A 69 12.58 -5.85 -0.58
CA ASP A 69 11.50 -4.86 -0.55
C ASP A 69 11.80 -3.68 0.37
N MET A 70 12.28 -3.95 1.58
CA MET A 70 12.73 -2.90 2.50
C MET A 70 13.91 -2.10 1.91
N GLN A 71 14.89 -2.75 1.28
CA GLN A 71 16.04 -2.07 0.68
C GLN A 71 15.68 -1.15 -0.50
N ARG A 72 14.57 -1.42 -1.19
CA ARG A 72 14.12 -0.67 -2.36
C ARG A 72 12.93 0.25 -2.11
N ILE A 73 12.39 0.29 -0.89
CA ILE A 73 11.13 0.99 -0.58
C ILE A 73 11.22 2.48 -0.91
N TRP A 74 12.37 3.11 -0.66
CA TRP A 74 12.63 4.52 -0.95
C TRP A 74 12.37 4.86 -2.43
N LYS A 75 12.84 4.00 -3.33
CA LYS A 75 12.72 4.18 -4.78
C LYS A 75 11.37 3.72 -5.30
N ARG A 76 10.84 2.62 -4.75
CA ARG A 76 9.64 1.97 -5.28
C ARG A 76 8.36 2.65 -4.81
N ASN A 77 8.33 3.15 -3.58
CA ASN A 77 7.14 3.72 -2.96
C ASN A 77 7.39 5.17 -2.50
N LEU A 78 8.34 5.39 -1.59
CA LEU A 78 8.43 6.66 -0.87
C LEU A 78 8.67 7.86 -1.79
N GLY A 79 9.51 7.73 -2.81
CA GLY A 79 9.79 8.87 -3.71
C GLY A 79 8.59 9.36 -4.55
N ARG A 80 7.58 8.52 -4.82
CA ARG A 80 6.33 9.00 -5.45
C ARG A 80 5.35 9.53 -4.40
N ASP A 81 5.25 8.84 -3.27
CA ASP A 81 4.28 9.14 -2.22
C ASP A 81 4.63 10.50 -1.58
N ASP A 82 5.92 10.76 -1.31
CA ASP A 82 6.44 12.02 -0.79
C ASP A 82 6.09 13.21 -1.70
N ARG A 83 6.37 13.12 -3.01
CA ARG A 83 6.03 14.18 -3.97
C ARG A 83 4.53 14.46 -4.01
N CYS A 84 3.70 13.42 -3.99
CA CYS A 84 2.24 13.58 -3.96
C CYS A 84 1.75 14.24 -2.66
N ILE A 85 2.34 13.91 -1.51
CA ILE A 85 1.96 14.49 -0.22
C ILE A 85 2.43 15.95 -0.12
N ALA A 86 3.69 16.21 -0.47
CA ALA A 86 4.32 17.52 -0.40
C ALA A 86 3.64 18.55 -1.31
N ASP A 87 3.12 18.14 -2.49
CA ASP A 87 2.34 19.02 -3.37
C ASP A 87 1.07 19.55 -2.69
N THR A 88 0.58 18.88 -1.64
CA THR A 88 -0.57 19.34 -0.85
C THR A 88 -0.18 20.20 0.36
N GLY A 89 1.10 20.54 0.51
CA GLY A 89 1.63 21.30 1.65
C GLY A 89 1.55 20.55 2.97
N LYS A 90 1.50 19.20 2.93
CA LYS A 90 1.46 18.33 4.10
C LYS A 90 2.76 17.56 4.24
N GLU A 91 3.03 17.13 5.46
CA GLU A 91 4.13 16.24 5.82
C GLU A 91 3.61 14.81 5.95
N GLY A 92 4.26 13.86 5.30
CA GLY A 92 4.00 12.43 5.49
C GLY A 92 4.78 11.89 6.68
N ARG A 93 4.12 11.16 7.57
CA ARG A 93 4.77 10.36 8.62
C ARG A 93 4.47 8.89 8.41
N PHE A 94 5.48 8.05 8.62
CA PHE A 94 5.45 6.64 8.24
C PHE A 94 5.70 5.76 9.48
N PRO A 95 4.70 5.52 10.34
CA PRO A 95 4.89 4.80 11.61
C PRO A 95 5.51 3.41 11.45
N PHE A 96 5.22 2.71 10.35
CA PHE A 96 5.82 1.40 10.08
C PHE A 96 7.31 1.48 9.73
N LEU A 97 7.82 2.65 9.36
CA LEU A 97 9.25 2.85 9.08
C LEU A 97 10.00 3.47 10.27
N ASP A 98 9.34 3.59 11.42
CA ASP A 98 10.00 3.94 12.67
C ASP A 98 10.99 2.84 13.09
N GLU A 99 12.16 3.22 13.58
CA GLU A 99 13.24 2.29 13.89
C GLU A 99 12.86 1.30 14.99
N ASP A 100 12.07 1.72 15.98
CA ASP A 100 11.66 0.85 17.08
C ASP A 100 10.58 -0.13 16.61
N VAL A 101 9.69 0.29 15.70
CA VAL A 101 8.72 -0.61 15.06
C VAL A 101 9.43 -1.64 14.19
N ILE A 102 10.40 -1.22 13.37
CA ILE A 102 11.22 -2.13 12.56
C ILE A 102 11.97 -3.12 13.46
N ARG A 103 12.63 -2.64 14.51
CA ARG A 103 13.38 -3.48 15.45
C ARG A 103 12.49 -4.50 16.12
N THR A 104 11.28 -4.10 16.53
CA THR A 104 10.29 -4.98 17.13
C THR A 104 9.88 -6.09 16.16
N LEU A 105 9.51 -5.73 14.92
CA LEU A 105 9.10 -6.71 13.90
C LEU A 105 10.23 -7.67 13.52
N LEU A 106 11.48 -7.19 13.44
CA LEU A 106 12.65 -8.04 13.17
C LEU A 106 12.97 -9.01 14.32
N GLY A 107 12.56 -8.69 15.55
CA GLY A 107 12.71 -9.57 16.71
C GLY A 107 11.67 -10.69 16.80
N ILE A 108 10.60 -10.63 15.99
CA ILE A 108 9.52 -11.61 15.99
C ILE A 108 9.79 -12.66 14.92
N PRO A 109 9.65 -13.97 15.23
CA PRO A 109 9.79 -15.01 14.22
C PRO A 109 8.81 -14.83 13.05
N LEU A 110 9.28 -15.04 11.82
CA LEU A 110 8.50 -14.73 10.62
C LEU A 110 7.17 -15.51 10.52
N TRP A 111 7.11 -16.72 11.09
CA TRP A 111 5.87 -17.51 11.16
C TRP A 111 4.82 -16.97 12.14
N GLU A 112 5.21 -16.11 13.07
CA GLU A 112 4.26 -15.36 13.90
C GLU A 112 3.75 -14.11 13.18
N VAL A 113 4.61 -13.49 12.36
CA VAL A 113 4.28 -12.30 11.54
C VAL A 113 3.27 -12.62 10.44
N THR A 114 3.38 -13.80 9.83
CA THR A 114 2.54 -14.22 8.70
C THR A 114 2.39 -15.75 8.63
N ASN A 115 1.25 -16.23 8.12
CA ASN A 115 1.03 -17.65 7.87
C ASN A 115 0.58 -17.86 6.41
N LEU A 116 1.54 -17.96 5.49
CA LEU A 116 1.26 -18.02 4.05
C LEU A 116 0.80 -19.40 3.54
N ASP A 117 0.58 -20.36 4.43
CA ASP A 117 -0.14 -21.62 4.14
C ASP A 117 -1.66 -21.41 4.18
N GLN A 118 -2.15 -20.47 4.99
CA GLN A 118 -3.55 -20.07 5.03
C GLN A 118 -3.97 -19.30 3.76
N PRO A 119 -5.26 -19.30 3.37
CA PRO A 119 -5.74 -18.53 2.22
C PRO A 119 -5.39 -17.03 2.25
N SER A 120 -5.45 -16.39 1.07
CA SER A 120 -5.27 -14.94 0.95
C SER A 120 -6.38 -14.19 1.68
N GLY A 121 -6.02 -13.15 2.42
CA GLY A 121 -6.91 -12.40 3.30
C GLY A 121 -6.97 -12.93 4.74
N ILE A 122 -6.29 -14.06 5.02
CA ILE A 122 -6.24 -14.66 6.37
C ILE A 122 -4.79 -14.66 6.87
N GLY A 123 -3.92 -15.31 6.12
CA GLY A 123 -2.53 -15.55 6.53
C GLY A 123 -1.57 -14.38 6.32
N ASP A 124 -1.81 -13.56 5.30
CA ASP A 124 -1.04 -12.34 5.04
C ASP A 124 -1.27 -11.32 6.15
N THR A 125 -0.19 -10.64 6.56
CA THR A 125 -0.23 -9.61 7.61
C THR A 125 -0.85 -10.07 8.92
N LYS A 126 -0.73 -11.37 9.27
CA LYS A 126 -1.32 -11.99 10.48
C LYS A 126 -1.15 -11.11 11.71
N ILE A 127 0.08 -10.67 12.00
CA ILE A 127 0.36 -9.84 13.18
C ILE A 127 -0.43 -8.52 13.19
N LEU A 128 -0.63 -7.90 12.03
CA LEU A 128 -1.40 -6.64 11.94
C LEU A 128 -2.89 -6.89 12.17
N ARG A 129 -3.40 -8.04 11.73
CA ARG A 129 -4.78 -8.46 11.99
C ARG A 129 -4.99 -8.72 13.47
N GLU A 130 -4.07 -9.42 14.12
CA GLU A 130 -4.10 -9.66 15.57
C GLU A 130 -4.05 -8.36 16.38
N VAL A 131 -3.18 -7.42 16.00
CA VAL A 131 -3.15 -6.09 16.64
C VAL A 131 -4.44 -5.32 16.38
N ALA A 132 -5.00 -5.38 15.18
CA ALA A 132 -6.29 -4.76 14.87
C ALA A 132 -7.43 -5.34 15.72
N GLU A 133 -7.48 -6.67 15.91
CA GLU A 133 -8.43 -7.33 16.81
C GLU A 133 -8.27 -6.85 18.27
N LEU A 134 -7.03 -6.77 18.77
CA LEU A 134 -6.74 -6.27 20.12
C LEU A 134 -7.20 -4.81 20.33
N LEU A 135 -7.19 -4.02 19.26
CA LEU A 135 -7.65 -2.62 19.27
C LEU A 135 -9.16 -2.48 19.00
N GLY A 136 -9.91 -3.59 18.83
CA GLY A 136 -11.35 -3.58 18.53
C GLY A 136 -11.69 -3.21 17.09
N LEU A 137 -10.71 -3.26 16.17
CA LEU A 137 -10.88 -2.95 14.75
C LEU A 137 -11.25 -4.21 13.93
N HIS A 138 -12.32 -4.89 14.34
CA HIS A 138 -12.74 -6.19 13.80
C HIS A 138 -12.95 -6.21 12.28
N GLU A 139 -13.54 -5.14 11.72
CA GLU A 139 -13.74 -5.04 10.26
C GLU A 139 -12.39 -4.93 9.53
N ALA A 140 -11.48 -4.09 10.03
CA ALA A 140 -10.16 -3.94 9.42
C ALA A 140 -9.34 -5.23 9.51
N ALA A 141 -9.47 -5.98 10.61
CA ALA A 141 -8.78 -7.24 10.83
C ALA A 141 -9.19 -8.34 9.85
N THR A 142 -10.40 -8.30 9.30
CA THR A 142 -10.93 -9.33 8.38
C THR A 142 -10.80 -8.97 6.90
N LEU A 143 -10.62 -7.68 6.58
CA LEU A 143 -10.54 -7.25 5.19
C LEU A 143 -9.29 -7.80 4.48
N PRO A 144 -9.43 -8.37 3.27
CA PRO A 144 -8.27 -8.82 2.51
C PRO A 144 -7.45 -7.61 2.07
N LYS A 145 -6.13 -7.67 2.24
CA LYS A 145 -5.24 -6.61 1.77
C LYS A 145 -5.46 -6.38 0.27
N ARG A 146 -5.64 -5.11 -0.12
CA ARG A 146 -5.61 -4.67 -1.53
C ARG A 146 -4.82 -3.38 -1.66
N ALA A 147 -3.82 -3.36 -2.54
CA ALA A 147 -3.11 -2.10 -2.82
C ALA A 147 -4.06 -1.10 -3.49
N ILE A 148 -3.88 0.20 -3.20
CA ILE A 148 -4.82 1.26 -3.59
C ILE A 148 -5.10 1.27 -5.09
N GLN A 149 -4.10 1.02 -5.95
CA GLN A 149 -4.32 1.04 -7.39
C GLN A 149 -5.22 -0.11 -7.91
N PHE A 150 -5.30 -1.20 -7.14
CA PHE A 150 -6.18 -2.33 -7.44
C PHE A 150 -7.55 -2.14 -6.78
N GLY A 151 -7.59 -1.66 -5.53
CA GLY A 151 -8.83 -1.40 -4.81
C GLY A 151 -9.72 -0.36 -5.50
N THR A 152 -9.11 0.73 -5.98
CA THR A 152 -9.79 1.80 -6.73
C THR A 152 -10.06 1.44 -8.20
N ARG A 153 -9.52 0.31 -8.67
CA ARG A 153 -9.51 -0.11 -10.09
C ARG A 153 -8.79 0.86 -11.04
N ILE A 154 -8.11 1.90 -10.53
CA ILE A 154 -7.41 2.88 -11.39
C ILE A 154 -6.32 2.22 -12.25
N ALA A 155 -5.66 1.17 -11.76
CA ALA A 155 -4.70 0.41 -12.55
C ALA A 155 -5.35 -0.22 -13.79
N ARG A 156 -6.56 -0.76 -13.66
CA ARG A 156 -7.32 -1.35 -14.76
C ARG A 156 -7.71 -0.29 -15.79
N GLU A 157 -8.22 0.85 -15.33
CA GLU A 157 -8.64 1.92 -16.23
C GLU A 157 -7.44 2.56 -16.96
N SER A 158 -6.34 2.79 -16.25
CA SER A 158 -5.08 3.26 -16.84
C SER A 158 -4.54 2.27 -17.88
N ASN A 159 -4.51 0.97 -17.56
CA ASN A 159 -4.02 -0.04 -18.49
C ASN A 159 -4.90 -0.18 -19.73
N ARG A 160 -6.23 -0.12 -19.57
CA ARG A 160 -7.17 -0.15 -20.70
C ARG A 160 -6.98 1.06 -21.60
N LYS A 161 -6.81 2.26 -21.03
CA LYS A 161 -6.60 3.49 -21.79
C LYS A 161 -5.28 3.49 -22.57
N ASN A 162 -4.18 3.05 -21.92
CA ASN A 162 -2.84 3.17 -22.50
C ASN A 162 -2.40 1.95 -23.32
N PHE A 163 -2.93 0.76 -23.03
CA PHE A 163 -2.49 -0.51 -23.65
C PHE A 163 -3.66 -1.36 -24.17
N GLY A 164 -4.91 -0.89 -24.07
CA GLY A 164 -6.11 -1.62 -24.49
C GLY A 164 -6.56 -2.72 -23.52
N SER A 165 -5.63 -3.37 -22.81
CA SER A 165 -5.95 -4.41 -21.82
C SER A 165 -4.86 -4.56 -20.76
N ASN A 166 -5.21 -5.18 -19.62
CA ASN A 166 -4.24 -5.56 -18.59
C ASN A 166 -3.18 -6.55 -19.12
N ARG A 167 -3.57 -7.45 -20.03
CA ARG A 167 -2.64 -8.44 -20.59
C ARG A 167 -1.56 -7.75 -21.44
N ALA A 168 -1.97 -6.82 -22.30
CA ALA A 168 -1.05 -6.03 -23.11
C ALA A 168 -0.16 -5.13 -22.24
N ALA A 169 -0.71 -4.50 -21.20
CA ALA A 169 0.08 -3.71 -20.26
C ALA A 169 1.17 -4.53 -19.56
N ASN A 170 0.86 -5.76 -19.14
CA ASN A 170 1.84 -6.67 -18.52
C ASN A 170 2.94 -7.08 -19.51
N GLN A 171 2.60 -7.36 -20.77
CA GLN A 171 3.59 -7.67 -21.82
C GLN A 171 4.52 -6.49 -22.10
N ALA A 172 4.00 -5.27 -22.04
CA ALA A 172 4.78 -4.04 -22.17
C ALA A 172 5.57 -3.65 -20.91
N SER A 173 5.54 -4.47 -19.84
CA SER A 173 6.17 -4.16 -18.54
C SER A 173 5.72 -2.80 -17.99
N ALA A 174 4.44 -2.46 -18.14
CA ALA A 174 3.88 -1.19 -17.69
C ALA A 174 4.18 -0.94 -16.19
N GLY A 175 4.71 0.24 -15.87
CA GLY A 175 5.11 0.61 -14.51
C GLY A 175 6.49 0.09 -14.07
N SER A 176 7.25 -0.55 -14.97
CA SER A 176 8.67 -0.79 -14.77
C SER A 176 9.46 0.52 -14.90
N VAL A 177 10.52 0.67 -14.09
CA VAL A 177 11.47 1.78 -14.19
C VAL A 177 12.78 1.17 -14.65
N VAL A 178 13.17 1.45 -15.89
CA VAL A 178 14.49 1.08 -16.42
C VAL A 178 15.49 2.05 -15.81
N ILE A 179 16.46 1.52 -15.05
CA ILE A 179 17.64 2.29 -14.66
C ILE A 179 18.81 1.78 -15.47
N HIS A 180 19.33 2.65 -16.32
CA HIS A 180 20.61 2.43 -16.95
C HIS A 180 21.68 2.57 -15.86
N LYS A 181 22.42 1.48 -15.60
CA LYS A 181 23.68 1.60 -14.86
C LYS A 181 24.66 2.26 -15.82
N GLN A 182 25.10 3.48 -15.51
CA GLN A 182 26.34 3.99 -16.08
C GLN A 182 27.43 3.05 -15.58
N LEU A 183 28.03 2.29 -16.49
CA LEU A 183 29.28 1.60 -16.20
C LEU A 183 30.31 2.72 -16.15
N ASP A 184 30.77 3.06 -14.95
CA ASP A 184 31.97 3.87 -14.80
C ASP A 184 33.11 3.06 -15.44
N MET A 185 33.55 3.52 -16.61
CA MET A 185 34.77 3.02 -17.23
C MET A 185 35.91 3.55 -16.36
N ALA A 186 36.52 2.65 -15.60
CA ALA A 186 37.79 2.88 -14.92
C ALA A 186 38.93 3.11 -15.94
#